data_AF-C5MEM6-F1
#
_entry.id   AF-C5MEM6-F1
#
_cell.length_a   1.000
_cell.length_b   1.000
_cell.length_c   1.000
_cell.angle_alpha   90.00
_cell.angle_beta   90.00
_cell.angle_gamma   90.00
#
_symmetry.space_group_name_H-M   'P 1'
#
loop_
_entity.id
_entity.type
_entity.pdbx_description
1 polymer ?
#
loop_
_entity_poly.entity_id
_entity_poly.type
_entity_poly.pdbx_seq_one_letter_code
_entity_poly.pdbx_strand_id
1 'polypeptide(L)'
;MISLIPRIGLTRSIPRVSVQPALFLRFKSNVPSSKKQPKKSHLPASNIPKKSLPSEGEWKHLKLHIPGEQVQKDSVKERIPKFPLGKENVPTLLPRPGVPQVGKDYTFRQVIRILKNKVKPELIYESEPHRLYFLMCFCAAIVFTVYGSVLFEWAFFVANSEYEKNEKEEKEEIRKRDWALSLLLYLIPSSSLFLLAYGAATFPTRMVRRIYYLPGPVEHIKFTSYPLIPGRPTPVYTVPLASLTRRKTARVWTGKGFYGTSDKGFFYFVLTEQLPNGKTKNWIVDRKGFFWADGRVFDYLFGKETLEEAEAGVPYDEQFGIINREMKKKKQQLRKEHGLFWRYKMAAKEFGSDVKKVTGLVKGNTKDLPPPKQK
;
A
#
# COMPACT_ATOMS: atom_id res chain seq x y z
N MET A 1 -42.75 -7.07 -41.50
CA MET A 1 -43.28 -5.83 -40.91
C MET A 1 -42.80 -5.75 -39.47
N ILE A 2 -42.11 -4.64 -39.13
CA ILE A 2 -42.24 -3.81 -37.90
C ILE A 2 -42.15 -4.59 -36.56
N SER A 3 -41.23 -4.35 -35.62
CA SER A 3 -40.26 -3.27 -35.41
C SER A 3 -39.14 -3.74 -34.47
N LEU A 4 -37.89 -3.51 -34.88
CA LEU A 4 -36.76 -3.47 -33.95
C LEU A 4 -36.66 -2.03 -33.43
N ILE A 5 -36.98 -1.83 -32.15
CA ILE A 5 -36.79 -0.54 -31.47
C ILE A 5 -35.30 -0.43 -31.07
N PRO A 6 -34.56 0.60 -31.54
CA PRO A 6 -33.23 0.88 -31.05
C PRO A 6 -33.33 1.54 -29.67
N ARG A 7 -32.79 0.88 -28.63
CA ARG A 7 -32.55 1.51 -27.32
C ARG A 7 -31.37 2.47 -27.43
N ILE A 8 -31.67 3.70 -27.87
CA ILE A 8 -30.86 4.89 -27.63
C ILE A 8 -31.27 5.42 -26.25
N GLY A 9 -30.33 5.49 -25.30
CA GLY A 9 -30.69 5.97 -23.96
C GLY A 9 -29.55 5.97 -22.95
N LEU A 10 -28.65 6.95 -23.10
CA LEU A 10 -28.16 7.80 -22.01
C LEU A 10 -27.68 7.08 -20.72
N THR A 11 -26.44 6.59 -20.73
CA THR A 11 -25.67 6.46 -19.48
C THR A 11 -25.31 7.85 -18.97
N ARG A 12 -26.22 8.47 -18.21
CA ARG A 12 -25.88 9.60 -17.34
C ARG A 12 -24.90 9.11 -16.29
N SER A 13 -23.63 9.47 -16.45
CA SER A 13 -22.62 9.33 -15.41
C SER A 13 -23.02 10.21 -14.22
N ILE A 14 -23.51 9.59 -13.15
CA ILE A 14 -23.61 10.25 -11.84
C ILE A 14 -22.17 10.55 -11.41
N PRO A 15 -21.77 11.83 -11.20
CA PRO A 15 -20.46 12.11 -10.65
C PRO A 15 -20.44 11.57 -9.21
N ARG A 16 -19.66 10.52 -8.97
CA ARG A 16 -19.29 10.13 -7.61
C ARG A 16 -18.52 11.29 -7.00
N VAL A 17 -19.17 12.01 -6.09
CA VAL A 17 -18.50 12.95 -5.19
C VAL A 17 -17.46 12.15 -4.41
N SER A 18 -16.18 12.39 -4.70
CA SER A 18 -15.10 11.88 -3.87
C SER A 18 -15.17 12.60 -2.53
N VAL A 19 -15.63 11.91 -1.49
CA VAL A 19 -15.40 12.34 -0.12
C VAL A 19 -13.88 12.21 0.11
N GLN A 20 -13.16 13.30 -0.15
CA GLN A 20 -11.80 13.46 0.34
C GLN A 20 -11.91 13.64 1.86
N PRO A 21 -11.21 12.85 2.69
CA PRO A 21 -11.07 13.21 4.10
C PRO A 21 -10.32 14.54 4.14
N ALA A 22 -10.97 15.57 4.70
CA ALA A 22 -10.37 16.86 4.98
C ALA A 22 -9.26 16.69 6.03
N LEU A 23 -8.06 16.35 5.59
CA LEU A 23 -6.84 16.42 6.39
C LEU A 23 -6.17 17.78 6.15
N PHE A 24 -6.82 18.84 6.62
CA PHE A 24 -6.21 20.15 6.80
C PHE A 24 -6.02 20.44 8.29
N LEU A 25 -5.12 19.70 8.92
CA LEU A 25 -4.41 20.17 10.11
C LEU A 25 -2.92 20.11 9.81
N ARG A 26 -2.47 21.12 9.07
CA ARG A 26 -1.05 21.41 8.86
C ARG A 26 -0.55 22.04 10.15
N PHE A 27 -0.10 21.22 11.10
CA PHE A 27 0.64 21.71 12.27
C PHE A 27 1.91 22.42 11.75
N LYS A 28 1.89 23.76 11.76
CA LYS A 28 3.11 24.57 11.67
C LYS A 28 3.82 24.42 13.01
N SER A 29 4.73 23.45 13.12
CA SER A 29 5.72 23.46 14.20
C SER A 29 6.67 24.63 13.94
N ASN A 30 6.48 25.74 14.66
CA ASN A 30 7.52 26.75 14.81
C ASN A 30 8.65 26.14 15.64
N VAL A 31 9.60 25.50 14.97
CA VAL A 31 10.89 25.16 15.59
C VAL A 31 11.67 26.49 15.68
N PRO A 32 11.99 27.00 16.88
CA PRO A 32 12.82 28.19 16.99
C PRO A 32 14.20 27.89 16.40
N SER A 33 14.71 28.79 15.56
CA SER A 33 16.05 28.68 15.01
C SER A 33 17.06 28.75 16.17
N SER A 34 17.89 27.71 16.30
CA SER A 34 18.88 27.67 17.37
C SER A 34 19.94 28.73 17.11
N LYS A 35 19.92 29.80 17.90
CA LYS A 35 21.08 30.66 18.10
C LYS A 35 22.22 29.81 18.68
N LYS A 36 23.37 29.88 18.00
CA LYS A 36 24.74 29.52 18.41
C LYS A 36 24.87 28.90 19.82
N GLN A 37 25.01 27.58 19.89
CA GLN A 37 25.67 26.91 21.02
C GLN A 37 27.17 26.75 20.72
N PRO A 38 28.05 26.96 21.72
CA PRO A 38 29.49 26.81 21.55
C PRO A 38 29.87 25.33 21.37
N LYS A 39 30.75 25.07 20.39
CA LYS A 39 31.36 23.76 20.13
C LYS A 39 32.09 23.25 21.38
N LYS A 40 31.49 22.34 22.13
CA LYS A 40 32.20 21.30 22.90
C LYS A 40 31.94 19.97 22.22
N SER A 41 32.73 19.68 21.20
CA SER A 41 32.76 18.39 20.52
C SER A 41 33.42 17.36 21.43
N HIS A 42 32.64 16.67 22.26
CA HIS A 42 32.97 15.29 22.62
C HIS A 42 32.59 14.40 21.43
N LEU A 43 33.34 14.53 20.33
CA LEU A 43 33.38 13.49 19.31
C LEU A 43 34.17 12.33 19.93
N PRO A 44 33.66 11.08 19.89
CA PRO A 44 34.44 9.93 20.33
C PRO A 44 35.76 9.91 19.54
N ALA A 45 36.85 9.66 20.27
CA ALA A 45 38.21 9.66 19.75
C ALA A 45 38.33 8.78 18.49
N SER A 46 39.05 9.31 17.51
CA SER A 46 39.69 8.62 16.39
C SER A 46 38.94 7.42 15.76
N ASN A 47 38.37 7.65 14.57
CA ASN A 47 38.02 6.61 13.59
C ASN A 47 39.29 5.94 13.03
N ILE A 48 40.08 5.29 13.88
CA ILE A 48 40.99 4.25 13.42
C ILE A 48 40.13 2.98 13.40
N PRO A 49 39.87 2.37 12.21
CA PRO A 49 39.13 1.12 12.18
C PRO A 49 39.88 0.10 13.03
N LYS A 50 39.26 -0.33 14.14
CA LYS A 50 39.83 -1.37 15.00
C LYS A 50 40.06 -2.59 14.12
N LYS A 51 41.33 -3.03 14.03
CA LYS A 51 41.75 -4.20 13.25
C LYS A 51 41.31 -5.52 13.90
N SER A 52 40.77 -5.48 15.11
CA SER A 52 40.27 -6.64 15.84
C SER A 52 38.80 -6.91 15.52
N LEU A 53 38.45 -8.19 15.41
CA LEU A 53 37.06 -8.64 15.37
C LEU A 53 36.28 -8.06 16.57
N PRO A 54 34.97 -7.79 16.43
CA PRO A 54 34.16 -7.34 17.55
C PRO A 54 34.24 -8.33 18.72
N SER A 55 34.19 -7.83 19.95
CA SER A 55 34.07 -8.66 21.15
C SER A 55 32.73 -9.42 21.15
N GLU A 56 32.62 -10.51 21.92
CA GLU A 56 31.38 -11.32 21.96
C GLU A 56 30.14 -10.49 22.37
N GLY A 57 30.32 -9.50 23.26
CA GLY A 57 29.27 -8.57 23.65
C GLY A 57 28.87 -7.60 22.54
N GLU A 58 29.83 -7.05 21.80
CA GLU A 58 29.57 -6.20 20.64
C GLU A 58 28.87 -6.99 19.52
N TRP A 59 29.24 -8.26 19.31
CA TRP A 59 28.54 -9.16 18.39
C TRP A 59 27.09 -9.39 18.79
N LYS A 60 26.81 -9.63 20.08
CA LYS A 60 25.43 -9.78 20.56
C LYS A 60 24.61 -8.51 20.30
N HIS A 61 25.22 -7.33 20.42
CA HIS A 61 24.56 -6.06 20.10
C HIS A 61 24.37 -5.87 18.59
N LEU A 62 25.38 -6.16 17.76
CA LEU A 62 25.30 -6.06 16.30
C LEU A 62 24.25 -7.00 15.70
N LYS A 63 24.13 -8.23 16.23
CA LYS A 63 23.10 -9.21 15.82
C LYS A 63 21.66 -8.69 15.97
N LEU A 64 21.42 -7.72 16.85
CA LEU A 64 20.10 -7.09 16.99
C LEU A 64 19.77 -6.17 15.82
N HIS A 65 20.79 -5.66 15.13
CA HIS A 65 20.67 -4.72 14.02
C HIS A 65 20.84 -5.40 12.66
N ILE A 66 21.28 -6.66 12.62
CA ILE A 66 21.44 -7.42 11.38
C ILE A 66 20.09 -8.05 11.01
N PRO A 67 19.55 -7.77 9.81
CA PRO A 67 18.31 -8.36 9.35
C PRO A 67 18.39 -9.90 9.30
N GLY A 68 17.40 -10.56 9.90
CA GLY A 68 17.20 -12.00 9.92
C GLY A 68 17.81 -12.72 11.12
N GLU A 69 18.75 -12.09 11.83
CA GLU A 69 19.47 -12.72 12.95
C GLU A 69 18.78 -12.51 14.30
N GLN A 70 17.99 -11.44 14.44
CA GLN A 70 17.24 -11.19 15.67
C GLN A 70 16.18 -12.28 15.87
N VAL A 71 16.05 -12.81 17.09
CA VAL A 71 14.91 -13.67 17.44
C VAL A 71 13.68 -12.80 17.62
N GLN A 72 12.61 -13.09 16.86
CA GLN A 72 11.32 -12.46 17.04
C GLN A 72 10.73 -12.90 18.38
N LYS A 73 10.77 -12.01 19.35
CA LYS A 73 10.10 -12.17 20.63
C LYS A 73 8.73 -11.49 20.54
N ASP A 74 7.79 -11.96 21.35
CA ASP A 74 6.40 -11.49 21.38
C ASP A 74 6.00 -10.95 22.75
N SER A 75 7.00 -10.59 23.57
CA SER A 75 6.77 -10.10 24.93
C SER A 75 6.07 -8.73 24.94
N VAL A 76 5.34 -8.44 26.02
CA VAL A 76 4.69 -7.14 26.23
C VAL A 76 5.72 -6.00 26.19
N LYS A 77 6.91 -6.22 26.75
CA LYS A 77 8.01 -5.25 26.79
C LYS A 77 8.44 -4.79 25.39
N GLU A 78 8.27 -5.61 24.37
CA GLU A 78 8.66 -5.28 23.00
C GLU A 78 7.59 -4.52 22.22
N ARG A 79 6.37 -4.45 22.75
CA ARG A 79 5.27 -3.64 22.19
C ARG A 79 5.23 -2.24 22.78
N ILE A 80 5.86 -2.04 23.93
CA ILE A 80 5.91 -0.74 24.61
C ILE A 80 7.09 0.07 24.06
N PRO A 81 6.87 1.30 23.57
CA PRO A 81 7.95 2.15 23.08
C PRO A 81 8.89 2.59 24.20
N LYS A 82 10.18 2.73 23.87
CA LYS A 82 11.17 3.26 24.82
C LYS A 82 11.21 4.78 24.73
N PHE A 83 11.27 5.43 25.88
CA PHE A 83 11.44 6.88 25.95
C PHE A 83 12.92 7.26 25.87
N PRO A 84 13.29 8.33 25.15
CA PRO A 84 12.42 9.25 24.39
C PRO A 84 11.97 8.68 23.02
N LEU A 85 10.69 8.92 22.66
CA LEU A 85 10.05 8.37 21.45
C LEU A 85 10.75 8.72 20.14
N GLY A 86 11.50 9.83 20.10
CA GLY A 86 12.25 10.24 18.91
C GLY A 86 13.32 9.21 18.48
N LYS A 87 13.83 8.40 19.41
CA LYS A 87 14.82 7.36 19.10
C LYS A 87 14.21 6.16 18.36
N GLU A 88 12.92 5.88 18.55
CA GLU A 88 12.22 4.79 17.87
C GLU A 88 11.92 5.11 16.39
N ASN A 89 12.04 6.37 15.98
CA ASN A 89 11.83 6.78 14.58
C ASN A 89 13.08 6.63 13.70
N VAL A 90 14.25 6.43 14.31
CA VAL A 90 15.52 6.30 13.60
C VAL A 90 15.68 4.85 13.13
N PRO A 91 15.96 4.59 11.83
CA PRO A 91 16.20 3.23 11.36
C PRO A 91 17.42 2.64 12.08
N THR A 92 17.25 1.44 12.63
CA THR A 92 18.28 0.75 13.41
C THR A 92 18.82 -0.48 12.68
N LEU A 93 18.13 -0.97 11.65
CA LEU A 93 18.58 -2.11 10.85
C LEU A 93 19.73 -1.69 9.92
N LEU A 94 20.81 -2.45 9.99
CA LEU A 94 21.96 -2.30 9.13
C LEU A 94 21.72 -3.01 7.78
N PRO A 95 22.34 -2.53 6.70
CA PRO A 95 22.34 -3.27 5.44
C PRO A 95 23.00 -4.63 5.64
N ARG A 96 22.30 -5.68 5.23
CA ARG A 96 22.79 -7.05 5.36
C ARG A 96 23.97 -7.27 4.38
N PRO A 97 25.14 -7.74 4.85
CA PRO A 97 26.26 -8.02 3.98
C PRO A 97 25.92 -9.16 3.01
N GLY A 98 26.34 -9.04 1.75
CA GLY A 98 26.13 -10.06 0.71
C GLY A 98 24.80 -9.96 -0.05
N VAL A 99 23.98 -8.94 0.21
CA VAL A 99 22.79 -8.63 -0.60
C VAL A 99 23.23 -7.79 -1.81
N PRO A 100 22.93 -8.20 -3.06
CA PRO A 100 23.34 -7.44 -4.23
C PRO A 100 22.58 -6.11 -4.28
N GLN A 101 23.28 -5.00 -4.53
CA GLN A 101 22.66 -3.69 -4.69
C GLN A 101 22.61 -3.29 -6.16
N VAL A 102 21.48 -2.71 -6.57
CA VAL A 102 21.32 -2.21 -7.93
C VAL A 102 22.14 -0.92 -8.05
N GLY A 103 23.12 -0.91 -8.94
CA GLY A 103 24.06 0.20 -9.05
C GLY A 103 25.18 -0.11 -10.01
N LYS A 104 26.41 0.27 -9.63
CA LYS A 104 27.59 0.07 -10.49
C LYS A 104 27.93 -1.41 -10.69
N ASP A 105 27.67 -2.26 -9.69
CA ASP A 105 28.13 -3.65 -9.68
C ASP A 105 27.10 -4.63 -10.28
N TYR A 106 25.80 -4.37 -10.08
CA TYR A 106 24.72 -5.24 -10.55
C TYR A 106 23.61 -4.45 -11.24
N THR A 107 23.14 -4.97 -12.37
CA THR A 107 21.91 -4.48 -13.04
C THR A 107 20.67 -5.05 -12.36
N PHE A 108 19.52 -4.38 -12.51
CA PHE A 108 18.27 -4.84 -11.89
C PHE A 108 17.89 -6.25 -12.35
N ARG A 109 18.08 -6.55 -13.64
CA ARG A 109 17.84 -7.89 -14.21
C ARG A 109 18.73 -8.95 -13.56
N GLN A 110 20.01 -8.66 -13.30
CA GLN A 110 20.91 -9.59 -12.61
C GLN A 110 20.45 -9.83 -11.17
N VAL A 111 20.03 -8.79 -10.45
CA VAL A 111 19.50 -8.90 -9.09
C VAL A 111 18.28 -9.84 -9.03
N ILE A 112 17.30 -9.67 -9.92
CA ILE A 112 16.13 -10.55 -9.97
C ILE A 112 16.52 -12.00 -10.31
N ARG A 113 17.47 -12.19 -11.23
CA ARG A 113 17.98 -13.53 -11.56
C ARG A 113 18.64 -14.19 -10.35
N ILE A 114 19.43 -13.43 -9.58
CA ILE A 114 20.05 -13.92 -8.33
C ILE A 114 18.97 -14.35 -7.35
N LEU A 115 17.91 -13.55 -7.16
CA LEU A 115 16.82 -13.89 -6.25
C LEU A 115 16.11 -15.19 -6.65
N LYS A 116 15.74 -15.32 -7.93
CA LYS A 116 15.04 -16.49 -8.46
C LYS A 116 15.87 -17.77 -8.43
N ASN A 117 17.19 -17.64 -8.55
CA ASN A 117 18.11 -18.77 -8.53
C ASN A 117 18.52 -19.21 -7.11
N LYS A 118 18.02 -18.56 -6.05
CA LYS A 118 18.26 -19.02 -4.68
C LYS A 118 17.60 -20.38 -4.49
N VAL A 119 18.28 -21.29 -3.79
CA VAL A 119 17.73 -22.60 -3.40
C VAL A 119 17.12 -22.55 -2.00
N LYS A 120 17.66 -21.69 -1.14
CA LYS A 120 17.20 -21.53 0.25
C LYS A 120 16.24 -20.35 0.36
N PRO A 121 15.31 -20.38 1.33
CA PRO A 121 14.49 -19.23 1.68
C PRO A 121 15.34 -17.98 1.90
N GLU A 122 15.02 -16.89 1.21
CA GLU A 122 15.76 -15.63 1.29
C GLU A 122 14.91 -14.58 2.00
N LEU A 123 15.47 -13.89 2.99
CA LEU A 123 14.80 -12.78 3.66
C LEU A 123 14.78 -11.58 2.72
N ILE A 124 13.59 -11.19 2.26
CA ILE A 124 13.43 -10.05 1.36
C ILE A 124 13.05 -8.76 2.10
N TYR A 125 12.39 -8.88 3.26
CA TYR A 125 11.99 -7.73 4.06
C TYR A 125 12.05 -8.04 5.56
N GLU A 126 12.49 -7.04 6.33
CA GLU A 126 12.29 -7.01 7.77
C GLU A 126 11.93 -5.61 8.23
N SER A 127 10.88 -5.51 9.03
CA SER A 127 10.42 -4.25 9.59
C SER A 127 11.29 -3.81 10.76
N GLU A 128 11.37 -2.50 10.97
CA GLU A 128 11.78 -1.97 12.27
C GLU A 128 10.76 -2.36 13.37
N PRO A 129 11.14 -2.25 14.65
CA PRO A 129 10.20 -2.46 15.76
C PRO A 129 8.99 -1.51 15.67
N HIS A 130 7.79 -2.07 15.56
CA HIS A 130 6.55 -1.29 15.39
C HIS A 130 6.00 -0.69 16.70
N ARG A 131 6.84 -0.44 17.69
CA ARG A 131 6.43 -0.01 19.06
C ARG A 131 5.56 1.24 19.06
N LEU A 132 5.91 2.22 18.23
CA LEU A 132 5.14 3.46 18.13
C LEU A 132 3.75 3.21 17.54
N TYR A 133 3.62 2.30 16.57
CA TYR A 133 2.31 1.91 16.02
C TYR A 133 1.44 1.27 17.09
N PHE A 134 2.00 0.39 17.94
CA PHE A 134 1.25 -0.21 19.03
C PHE A 134 0.69 0.82 20.00
N LEU A 135 1.51 1.80 20.41
CA LEU A 135 1.04 2.87 21.29
C LEU A 135 -0.08 3.68 20.64
N MET A 136 0.08 4.05 19.37
CA MET A 136 -0.94 4.81 18.62
C MET A 136 -2.25 4.02 18.48
N CYS A 137 -2.17 2.73 18.13
CA CYS A 137 -3.33 1.84 18.04
C CYS A 137 -4.02 1.67 19.39
N PHE A 138 -3.25 1.54 20.48
CA PHE A 138 -3.79 1.41 21.83
C PHE A 138 -4.53 2.67 22.28
N CYS A 139 -3.91 3.85 22.11
CA CYS A 139 -4.55 5.13 22.42
C CYS A 139 -5.81 5.35 21.58
N ALA A 140 -5.74 5.08 20.26
CA ALA A 140 -6.90 5.21 19.37
C ALA A 140 -8.04 4.26 19.78
N ALA A 141 -7.73 3.01 20.13
CA ALA A 141 -8.73 2.03 20.57
C ALA A 141 -9.45 2.50 21.85
N ILE A 142 -8.71 3.01 22.84
CA ILE A 142 -9.31 3.55 24.08
C ILE A 142 -10.21 4.74 23.77
N VAL A 143 -9.70 5.73 23.03
CA VAL A 143 -10.46 6.94 22.69
C VAL A 143 -11.76 6.58 21.98
N PHE A 144 -11.69 5.76 20.93
CA PHE A 144 -12.88 5.34 20.20
C PHE A 144 -13.85 4.52 21.04
N THR A 145 -13.36 3.70 21.98
CA THR A 145 -14.22 2.93 22.89
C THR A 145 -14.97 3.85 23.87
N VAL A 146 -14.27 4.82 24.48
CA VAL A 146 -14.86 5.78 25.42
C VAL A 146 -15.93 6.63 24.72
N TYR A 147 -15.58 7.26 23.59
CA TYR A 147 -16.55 8.05 22.83
C TYR A 147 -17.67 7.18 22.25
N GLY A 148 -17.38 5.96 21.82
CA GLY A 148 -18.38 4.99 21.37
C GLY A 148 -19.40 4.67 22.46
N SER A 149 -18.94 4.51 23.70
CA SER A 149 -19.78 4.23 24.87
C SER A 149 -20.65 5.43 25.25
N VAL A 150 -20.09 6.65 25.24
CA VAL A 150 -20.87 7.87 25.51
C VAL A 150 -21.95 8.07 24.46
N LEU A 151 -21.63 7.89 23.17
CA LEU A 151 -22.63 7.99 22.10
C LEU A 151 -23.65 6.85 22.13
N PHE A 152 -23.27 5.68 22.62
CA PHE A 152 -24.18 4.56 22.82
C PHE A 152 -25.23 4.92 23.88
N GLU A 153 -24.79 5.39 25.04
CA GLU A 153 -25.68 5.83 26.12
C GLU A 153 -26.59 6.97 25.67
N TRP A 154 -26.01 7.97 24.98
CA TRP A 154 -26.78 9.08 24.41
C TRP A 154 -27.86 8.61 23.43
N ALA A 155 -27.54 7.64 22.56
CA ALA A 155 -28.51 7.10 21.58
C ALA A 155 -29.71 6.44 22.27
N PHE A 156 -29.47 5.67 23.33
CA PHE A 156 -30.54 5.07 24.12
C PHE A 156 -31.35 6.13 24.87
N PHE A 157 -30.68 7.11 25.48
CA PHE A 157 -31.35 8.18 26.20
C PHE A 157 -32.29 8.99 25.30
N VAL A 158 -31.82 9.41 24.12
CA VAL A 158 -32.63 10.21 23.17
C VAL A 158 -33.78 9.39 22.62
N ALA A 159 -33.53 8.16 22.16
CA ALA A 159 -34.59 7.31 21.62
C ALA A 159 -35.67 7.02 22.67
N ASN A 160 -35.28 6.70 23.91
CA ASN A 160 -36.24 6.48 25.00
C ASN A 160 -37.00 7.76 25.36
N SER A 161 -36.32 8.91 25.41
CA SER A 161 -36.98 10.19 25.67
C SER A 161 -38.00 10.54 24.59
N GLU A 162 -37.73 10.26 23.31
CA GLU A 162 -38.70 10.47 22.21
C GLU A 162 -39.91 9.55 22.35
N TYR A 163 -39.67 8.27 22.69
CA TYR A 163 -40.73 7.28 22.91
C TYR A 163 -41.64 7.65 24.08
N GLU A 164 -41.07 8.09 25.20
CA GLU A 164 -41.82 8.47 26.41
C GLU A 164 -42.60 9.77 26.24
N LYS A 165 -42.00 10.79 25.61
CA LYS A 165 -42.65 12.09 25.40
C LYS A 165 -43.83 12.02 24.43
N ASN A 166 -43.75 11.15 23.42
CA ASN A 166 -44.81 10.91 22.43
C ASN A 166 -45.51 12.19 21.92
N GLU A 167 -44.74 13.21 21.52
CA GLU A 167 -45.27 14.53 21.12
C GLU A 167 -46.26 14.47 19.94
N LYS A 168 -46.20 13.40 19.14
CA LYS A 168 -47.07 13.16 17.98
C LYS A 168 -48.34 12.39 18.31
N GLU A 169 -48.56 12.02 19.58
CA GLU A 169 -49.70 11.23 20.06
C GLU A 169 -49.94 9.94 19.26
N GLU A 170 -48.84 9.28 18.87
CA GLU A 170 -48.92 8.10 18.01
C GLU A 170 -49.45 6.88 18.76
N LYS A 171 -50.14 5.99 18.03
CA LYS A 171 -50.56 4.67 18.54
C LYS A 171 -49.33 3.84 18.91
N GLU A 172 -49.47 2.98 19.93
CA GLU A 172 -48.37 2.23 20.52
C GLU A 172 -47.53 1.41 19.51
N GLU A 173 -48.18 0.81 18.51
CA GLU A 173 -47.52 0.03 17.46
C GLU A 173 -46.60 0.89 16.57
N ILE A 174 -47.10 2.07 16.17
CA ILE A 174 -46.34 3.03 15.36
C ILE A 174 -45.20 3.60 16.20
N ARG A 175 -45.49 3.94 17.47
CA ARG A 175 -44.52 4.47 18.43
C ARG A 175 -43.36 3.51 18.67
N LYS A 176 -43.62 2.21 18.82
CA LYS A 176 -42.57 1.17 18.97
C LYS A 176 -41.70 1.04 17.73
N ARG A 177 -42.31 1.09 16.55
CA ARG A 177 -41.58 1.06 15.28
C ARG A 177 -40.68 2.29 15.13
N ASP A 178 -41.23 3.47 15.40
CA ASP A 178 -40.52 4.73 15.24
C ASP A 178 -39.39 4.85 16.29
N TRP A 179 -39.59 4.38 17.52
CA TRP A 179 -38.50 4.20 18.50
C TRP A 179 -37.39 3.28 17.99
N ALA A 180 -37.73 2.12 17.42
CA ALA A 180 -36.72 1.20 16.90
C ALA A 180 -35.92 1.82 15.74
N LEU A 181 -36.57 2.62 14.89
CA LEU A 181 -35.92 3.35 13.80
C LEU A 181 -35.04 4.49 14.33
N SER A 182 -35.52 5.29 15.29
CA SER A 182 -34.73 6.34 15.96
C SER A 182 -33.51 5.74 16.65
N LEU A 183 -33.69 4.67 17.41
CA LEU A 183 -32.60 3.98 18.09
C LEU A 183 -31.56 3.47 17.09
N LEU A 184 -31.99 2.82 16.01
CA LEU A 184 -31.08 2.36 14.96
C LEU A 184 -30.30 3.53 14.34
N LEU A 185 -30.96 4.65 14.07
CA LEU A 185 -30.34 5.84 13.48
C LEU A 185 -29.30 6.46 14.44
N TYR A 186 -29.66 6.63 15.71
CA TYR A 186 -28.76 7.21 16.72
C TYR A 186 -27.62 6.26 17.12
N LEU A 187 -27.75 4.95 16.90
CA LEU A 187 -26.67 3.99 17.12
C LEU A 187 -25.60 3.98 16.02
N ILE A 188 -25.84 4.56 14.84
CA ILE A 188 -24.86 4.56 13.73
C ILE A 188 -23.51 5.19 14.13
N PRO A 189 -23.45 6.38 14.75
CA PRO A 189 -22.19 6.98 15.19
C PRO A 189 -21.45 6.14 16.23
N SER A 190 -22.17 5.61 17.23
CA SER A 190 -21.60 4.74 18.26
C SER A 190 -21.02 3.45 17.66
N SER A 191 -21.80 2.78 16.82
CA SER A 191 -21.38 1.56 16.12
C SER A 191 -20.14 1.80 15.24
N SER A 192 -20.08 2.97 14.59
CA SER A 192 -18.92 3.36 13.78
C SER A 192 -17.66 3.52 14.63
N LEU A 193 -17.76 4.12 15.82
CA LEU A 193 -16.64 4.26 16.74
C LEU A 193 -16.20 2.91 17.33
N PHE A 194 -17.13 2.02 17.69
CA PHE A 194 -16.75 0.67 18.12
C PHE A 194 -16.07 -0.13 17.00
N LEU A 195 -16.51 0.02 15.74
CA LEU A 195 -15.83 -0.60 14.61
C LEU A 195 -14.41 -0.05 14.41
N LEU A 196 -14.20 1.25 14.59
CA LEU A 196 -12.87 1.87 14.57
C LEU A 196 -12.00 1.40 15.74
N ALA A 197 -12.56 1.25 16.94
CA ALA A 197 -11.88 0.71 18.11
C ALA A 197 -11.41 -0.73 17.86
N TYR A 198 -12.29 -1.58 17.34
CA TYR A 198 -11.96 -2.95 16.93
C TYR A 198 -10.88 -2.98 15.83
N GLY A 199 -11.01 -2.09 14.85
CA GLY A 199 -10.01 -1.91 13.80
C GLY A 199 -8.64 -1.54 14.37
N ALA A 200 -8.58 -0.59 15.29
CA ALA A 200 -7.33 -0.17 15.95
C ALA A 200 -6.73 -1.28 16.81
N ALA A 201 -7.55 -2.01 17.57
CA ALA A 201 -7.10 -3.12 18.42
C ALA A 201 -6.55 -4.30 17.61
N THR A 202 -7.15 -4.59 16.45
CA THR A 202 -6.73 -5.70 15.58
C THR A 202 -5.68 -5.31 14.55
N PHE A 203 -5.46 -4.01 14.31
CA PHE A 203 -4.51 -3.49 13.33
C PHE A 203 -3.11 -4.14 13.39
N PRO A 204 -2.49 -4.32 14.57
CA PRO A 204 -1.14 -4.90 14.62
C PRO A 204 -1.05 -6.31 14.05
N THR A 205 -2.14 -7.09 14.07
CA THR A 205 -2.16 -8.45 13.50
C THR A 205 -1.97 -8.48 11.98
N ARG A 206 -2.26 -7.35 11.31
CA ARG A 206 -2.07 -7.16 9.86
C ARG A 206 -0.69 -6.60 9.51
N MET A 207 0.08 -6.15 10.49
CA MET A 207 1.43 -5.61 10.26
C MET A 207 2.42 -6.75 10.02
N VAL A 208 3.13 -6.65 8.92
CA VAL A 208 4.14 -7.64 8.52
C VAL A 208 5.47 -7.31 9.20
N ARG A 209 6.07 -8.30 9.85
CA ARG A 209 7.38 -8.18 10.51
C ARG A 209 8.51 -8.62 9.60
N ARG A 210 8.36 -9.77 8.94
CA ARG A 210 9.34 -10.29 7.99
C ARG A 210 8.65 -10.90 6.80
N ILE A 211 9.30 -10.81 5.65
CA ILE A 211 8.90 -11.49 4.42
C ILE A 211 10.09 -12.29 3.91
N TYR A 212 9.86 -13.57 3.70
CA TYR A 212 10.80 -14.50 3.08
C TYR A 212 10.28 -14.89 1.70
N TYR A 213 11.17 -14.84 0.72
CA TYR A 213 10.97 -15.43 -0.59
C TYR A 213 11.30 -16.91 -0.53
N LEU A 214 10.33 -17.75 -0.90
CA LEU A 214 10.48 -19.19 -0.99
C LEU A 214 10.61 -19.57 -2.47
N PRO A 215 11.83 -19.85 -2.96
CA PRO A 215 12.04 -20.31 -4.32
C PRO A 215 11.51 -21.73 -4.49
N GLY A 216 10.96 -22.04 -5.67
CA GLY A 216 10.37 -23.35 -5.96
C GLY A 216 9.66 -23.37 -7.31
N PRO A 217 9.04 -24.51 -7.69
CA PRO A 217 8.28 -24.62 -8.95
C PRO A 217 7.10 -23.64 -8.98
N VAL A 218 6.49 -23.41 -7.81
CA VAL A 218 5.57 -22.30 -7.57
C VAL A 218 6.21 -21.40 -6.52
N GLU A 219 6.42 -20.14 -6.89
CA GLU A 219 7.02 -19.15 -6.00
C GLU A 219 6.04 -18.84 -4.86
N HIS A 220 6.53 -18.95 -3.61
CA HIS A 220 5.76 -18.64 -2.42
C HIS A 220 6.41 -17.52 -1.61
N ILE A 221 5.60 -16.84 -0.83
CA ILE A 221 6.01 -15.84 0.13
C ILE A 221 5.60 -16.30 1.51
N LYS A 222 6.57 -16.33 2.42
CA LYS A 222 6.32 -16.60 3.84
C LYS A 222 6.45 -15.30 4.61
N PHE A 223 5.39 -14.85 5.26
CA PHE A 223 5.44 -13.67 6.11
C PHE A 223 5.06 -13.98 7.55
N THR A 224 5.59 -13.16 8.45
CA THR A 224 5.30 -13.19 9.88
C THR A 224 4.57 -11.91 10.27
N SER A 225 3.56 -12.00 11.13
CA SER A 225 2.87 -10.82 11.68
C SER A 225 2.82 -10.87 13.19
N TYR A 226 2.27 -9.84 13.85
CA TYR A 226 2.13 -9.89 15.30
C TYR A 226 0.96 -10.78 15.73
N PRO A 227 1.13 -11.58 16.80
CA PRO A 227 -0.01 -12.25 17.41
C PRO A 227 -0.93 -11.22 18.06
N LEU A 228 -2.24 -11.48 18.06
CA LEU A 228 -3.22 -10.61 18.71
C LEU A 228 -2.86 -10.39 20.19
N ILE A 229 -2.63 -11.50 20.91
CA ILE A 229 -2.28 -11.50 22.33
C ILE A 229 -0.75 -11.56 22.48
N PRO A 230 -0.12 -10.66 23.25
CA PRO A 230 1.30 -10.76 23.58
C PRO A 230 1.65 -12.11 24.23
N GLY A 231 2.85 -12.63 23.96
CA GLY A 231 3.34 -13.91 24.52
C GLY A 231 2.86 -15.16 23.79
N ARG A 232 1.91 -15.05 22.86
CA ARG A 232 1.59 -16.13 21.90
C ARG A 232 2.70 -16.27 20.86
N PRO A 233 2.87 -17.45 20.23
CA PRO A 233 3.82 -17.63 19.14
C PRO A 233 3.47 -16.74 17.94
N THR A 234 4.51 -16.22 17.27
CA THR A 234 4.37 -15.40 16.08
C THR A 234 3.62 -16.17 14.99
N PRO A 235 2.48 -15.67 14.47
CA PRO A 235 1.78 -16.30 13.37
C PRO A 235 2.62 -16.24 12.09
N VAL A 236 2.65 -17.37 11.39
CA VAL A 236 3.40 -17.55 10.15
C VAL A 236 2.40 -17.89 9.06
N TYR A 237 2.47 -17.16 7.94
CA TYR A 237 1.61 -17.37 6.79
C TYR A 237 2.46 -17.68 5.58
N THR A 238 2.08 -18.68 4.81
CA THR A 238 2.71 -19.03 3.54
C THR A 238 1.68 -18.88 2.43
N VAL A 239 1.96 -17.99 1.50
CA VAL A 239 1.01 -17.56 0.47
C VAL A 239 1.69 -17.63 -0.89
N PRO A 240 1.02 -18.16 -1.94
CA PRO A 240 1.57 -18.13 -3.29
C PRO A 240 1.84 -16.69 -3.74
N LEU A 241 2.99 -16.44 -4.39
CA LEU A 241 3.31 -15.10 -4.88
C LEU A 241 2.22 -14.56 -5.83
N ALA A 242 1.63 -15.45 -6.62
CA ALA A 242 0.58 -15.11 -7.58
C ALA A 242 -0.68 -14.50 -6.94
N SER A 243 -1.03 -14.87 -5.70
CA SER A 243 -2.22 -14.35 -5.01
C SER A 243 -1.97 -13.05 -4.26
N LEU A 244 -0.71 -12.64 -4.10
CA LEU A 244 -0.33 -11.36 -3.51
C LEU A 244 -0.24 -10.28 -4.58
N THR A 245 -0.88 -9.15 -4.33
CA THR A 245 -0.87 -7.99 -5.22
C THR A 245 -0.73 -6.70 -4.44
N ARG A 246 -0.02 -5.74 -5.03
CA ARG A 246 0.01 -4.35 -4.57
C ARG A 246 -0.95 -3.52 -5.43
N ARG A 247 -1.57 -2.51 -4.83
CA ARG A 247 -2.34 -1.52 -5.60
C ARG A 247 -1.40 -0.73 -6.53
N LYS A 248 -1.68 -0.69 -7.84
CA LYS A 248 -0.83 -0.03 -8.86
C LYS A 248 -0.37 1.39 -8.48
N THR A 249 -1.27 2.21 -7.93
CA THR A 249 -0.98 3.60 -7.51
C THR A 249 -0.05 3.71 -6.31
N ALA A 250 0.12 2.66 -5.51
CA ALA A 250 0.89 2.68 -4.26
C ALA A 250 2.29 2.06 -4.46
N ARG A 251 3.13 2.66 -5.31
CA ARG A 251 4.46 2.14 -5.66
C ARG A 251 5.40 2.05 -4.46
N VAL A 252 6.16 0.95 -4.33
CA VAL A 252 7.11 0.79 -3.21
C VAL A 252 8.34 1.65 -3.45
N TRP A 253 8.92 1.62 -4.65
CA TRP A 253 10.02 2.49 -5.02
C TRP A 253 9.59 3.95 -5.18
N THR A 254 10.29 4.84 -4.48
CA THR A 254 10.15 6.30 -4.50
C THR A 254 11.47 7.00 -4.85
N GLY A 255 12.59 6.26 -4.92
CA GLY A 255 13.92 6.80 -5.15
C GLY A 255 14.51 7.58 -3.96
N LYS A 256 13.88 7.51 -2.78
CA LYS A 256 14.32 8.22 -1.57
C LYS A 256 14.68 7.27 -0.43
N GLY A 257 15.73 7.60 0.31
CA GLY A 257 16.26 6.74 1.38
C GLY A 257 17.18 5.64 0.84
N PHE A 258 17.74 4.84 1.74
CA PHE A 258 18.79 3.87 1.39
C PHE A 258 18.32 2.80 0.40
N TYR A 259 17.12 2.25 0.60
CA TYR A 259 16.48 1.27 -0.31
C TYR A 259 15.47 1.93 -1.26
N GLY A 260 15.53 3.26 -1.41
CA GLY A 260 14.58 4.05 -2.19
C GLY A 260 13.10 3.79 -1.91
N THR A 261 12.72 3.36 -0.71
CA THR A 261 11.34 3.08 -0.29
C THR A 261 10.73 4.18 0.58
N SER A 262 11.57 5.12 1.05
CA SER A 262 11.16 6.15 1.99
C SER A 262 10.20 7.13 1.32
N ASP A 263 9.08 7.41 1.97
CA ASP A 263 8.16 8.44 1.53
C ASP A 263 7.79 9.37 2.69
N LYS A 264 7.54 10.65 2.37
CA LYS A 264 7.09 11.65 3.35
C LYS A 264 5.59 11.55 3.61
N GLY A 265 4.82 11.08 2.61
CA GLY A 265 3.36 11.02 2.67
C GLY A 265 2.81 9.74 3.30
N PHE A 266 3.41 8.59 2.96
CA PHE A 266 2.96 7.29 3.45
C PHE A 266 4.09 6.52 4.12
N PHE A 267 3.88 6.09 5.37
CA PHE A 267 4.87 5.29 6.10
C PHE A 267 4.77 3.80 5.79
N TYR A 268 3.70 3.33 5.16
CA TYR A 268 3.49 1.93 4.82
C TYR A 268 2.97 1.78 3.39
N PHE A 269 2.98 0.54 2.90
CA PHE A 269 2.22 0.12 1.73
C PHE A 269 1.39 -1.12 2.09
N VAL A 270 0.38 -1.40 1.27
CA VAL A 270 -0.56 -2.50 1.51
C VAL A 270 -0.38 -3.57 0.45
N LEU A 271 -0.21 -4.81 0.91
CA LEU A 271 -0.29 -6.01 0.10
C LEU A 271 -1.66 -6.64 0.27
N THR A 272 -2.35 -6.89 -0.83
CA THR A 272 -3.65 -7.54 -0.87
C THR A 272 -3.46 -8.99 -1.30
N GLU A 273 -3.81 -9.90 -0.41
CA GLU A 273 -3.91 -11.33 -0.65
C GLU A 273 -5.31 -11.67 -1.15
N GLN A 274 -5.39 -12.42 -2.26
CA GLN A 274 -6.61 -13.03 -2.75
C GLN A 274 -6.75 -14.44 -2.17
N LEU A 275 -7.78 -14.66 -1.36
CA LEU A 275 -8.05 -15.97 -0.77
C LEU A 275 -8.82 -16.86 -1.76
N PRO A 276 -8.74 -18.20 -1.62
CA PRO A 276 -9.47 -19.14 -2.48
C PRO A 276 -10.99 -18.95 -2.48
N ASN A 277 -11.55 -18.39 -1.39
CA ASN A 277 -12.98 -18.10 -1.24
C ASN A 277 -13.41 -16.77 -1.88
N GLY A 278 -12.54 -16.13 -2.67
CA GLY A 278 -12.81 -14.84 -3.32
C GLY A 278 -12.74 -13.63 -2.39
N LYS A 279 -12.51 -13.82 -1.08
CA LYS A 279 -12.29 -12.72 -0.14
C LYS A 279 -10.87 -12.18 -0.28
N THR A 280 -10.68 -10.94 0.12
CA THR A 280 -9.37 -10.30 0.13
C THR A 280 -8.91 -10.02 1.56
N LYS A 281 -7.62 -10.15 1.79
CA LYS A 281 -6.98 -9.81 3.07
C LYS A 281 -5.85 -8.82 2.83
N ASN A 282 -5.80 -7.78 3.66
CA ASN A 282 -4.82 -6.72 3.52
C ASN A 282 -3.74 -6.87 4.60
N TRP A 283 -2.50 -6.89 4.13
CA TRP A 283 -1.28 -6.92 4.91
C TRP A 283 -0.58 -5.57 4.81
N ILE A 284 -0.09 -5.07 5.93
CA ILE A 284 0.49 -3.73 6.04
C ILE A 284 1.99 -3.90 6.21
N VAL A 285 2.76 -3.34 5.28
CA VAL A 285 4.21 -3.42 5.28
C VAL A 285 4.77 -2.03 5.50
N ASP A 286 5.56 -1.84 6.54
CA ASP A 286 6.21 -0.56 6.84
C ASP A 286 7.32 -0.29 5.81
N ARG A 287 7.42 0.95 5.33
CA ARG A 287 8.51 1.40 4.45
C ARG A 287 9.79 1.63 5.22
N LYS A 288 9.73 1.69 6.55
CA LYS A 288 10.87 1.71 7.46
C LYS A 288 11.26 0.27 7.80
N GLY A 289 12.34 -0.18 7.18
CA GLY A 289 12.84 -1.52 7.38
C GLY A 289 13.99 -1.84 6.44
N PHE A 290 14.48 -3.05 6.58
CA PHE A 290 15.36 -3.68 5.61
C PHE A 290 14.55 -4.13 4.39
N PHE A 291 15.02 -3.76 3.20
CA PHE A 291 14.54 -4.26 1.92
C PHE A 291 15.70 -4.94 1.20
N TRP A 292 15.44 -6.09 0.61
CA TRP A 292 16.45 -6.83 -0.14
C TRP A 292 16.70 -6.16 -1.49
N ALA A 293 17.97 -5.84 -1.73
CA ALA A 293 18.48 -5.00 -2.81
C ALA A 293 17.86 -3.59 -2.82
N ASP A 294 16.59 -3.50 -3.23
CA ASP A 294 15.92 -2.23 -3.47
C ASP A 294 14.38 -2.37 -3.53
N GLY A 295 13.64 -1.27 -3.33
CA GLY A 295 12.18 -1.19 -3.42
C GLY A 295 11.60 -1.65 -4.77
N ARG A 296 12.37 -1.54 -5.86
CA ARG A 296 11.96 -2.01 -7.20
C ARG A 296 11.73 -3.52 -7.26
N VAL A 297 12.42 -4.30 -6.43
CA VAL A 297 12.20 -5.75 -6.32
C VAL A 297 10.76 -6.03 -5.85
N PHE A 298 10.24 -5.22 -4.94
CA PHE A 298 8.88 -5.35 -4.43
C PHE A 298 7.83 -4.92 -5.46
N ASP A 299 8.15 -3.93 -6.27
CA ASP A 299 7.29 -3.54 -7.39
C ASP A 299 7.23 -4.62 -8.48
N TYR A 300 8.34 -5.30 -8.76
CA TYR A 300 8.35 -6.46 -9.63
C TYR A 300 7.54 -7.64 -9.04
N LEU A 301 7.83 -8.04 -7.80
CA LEU A 301 7.20 -9.21 -7.17
C LEU A 301 5.70 -9.01 -6.90
N PHE A 302 5.32 -7.88 -6.30
CA PHE A 302 3.95 -7.64 -5.83
C PHE A 302 3.15 -6.71 -6.73
N GLY A 303 3.82 -5.80 -7.43
CA GLY A 303 3.17 -4.94 -8.44
C GLY A 303 2.89 -5.69 -9.75
N LYS A 304 3.55 -6.84 -9.97
CA LYS A 304 3.51 -7.62 -11.23
C LYS A 304 3.90 -6.76 -12.44
N GLU A 305 4.79 -5.80 -12.19
CA GLU A 305 5.35 -4.90 -13.21
C GLU A 305 6.34 -5.68 -14.08
N THR A 306 6.49 -5.28 -15.34
CA THR A 306 7.56 -5.84 -16.18
C THR A 306 8.93 -5.43 -15.65
N LEU A 307 9.99 -6.16 -16.02
CA LEU A 307 11.35 -5.84 -15.58
C LEU A 307 11.75 -4.40 -15.94
N GLU A 308 11.34 -3.94 -17.11
CA GLU A 308 11.64 -2.59 -17.62
C GLU A 308 10.86 -1.51 -16.86
N GLU A 309 9.57 -1.74 -16.58
CA GLU A 309 8.75 -0.83 -15.77
C GLU A 309 9.25 -0.71 -14.33
N ALA A 310 9.64 -1.84 -13.74
CA ALA A 310 10.23 -1.92 -12.40
C ALA A 310 11.58 -1.19 -12.36
N GLU A 311 12.45 -1.41 -13.35
CA GLU A 311 13.76 -0.77 -13.44
C GLU A 311 13.67 0.75 -13.63
N ALA A 312 12.74 1.20 -14.49
CA ALA A 312 12.53 2.62 -14.78
C ALA A 312 12.08 3.42 -13.55
N GLY A 313 11.42 2.78 -12.57
CA GLY A 313 11.11 3.40 -11.29
C GLY A 313 10.17 4.63 -11.35
N VAL A 314 9.58 4.93 -12.51
CA VAL A 314 8.74 6.12 -12.71
C VAL A 314 7.40 5.99 -11.96
N PRO A 315 7.03 6.91 -11.06
CA PRO A 315 5.75 6.86 -10.38
C PRO A 315 4.59 7.01 -11.36
N TYR A 316 3.43 6.44 -10.98
CA TYR A 316 2.24 6.36 -11.86
C TYR A 316 1.81 7.73 -12.40
N ASP A 317 1.80 8.77 -11.56
CA ASP A 317 1.39 10.11 -11.98
C ASP A 317 2.32 10.71 -13.04
N GLU A 318 3.62 10.42 -12.95
CA GLU A 318 4.60 10.83 -13.95
C GLU A 318 4.43 10.05 -15.26
N GLN A 319 4.14 8.74 -15.19
CA GLN A 319 3.81 7.94 -16.38
C GLN A 319 2.59 8.53 -17.11
N PHE A 320 1.52 8.87 -16.38
CA PHE A 320 0.35 9.54 -16.94
C PHE A 320 0.69 10.92 -17.50
N GLY A 321 1.57 11.66 -16.83
CA GLY A 321 2.10 12.94 -17.30
C GLY A 321 2.83 12.82 -18.64
N ILE A 322 3.71 11.82 -18.78
CA ILE A 322 4.48 11.54 -20.00
C ILE A 322 3.53 11.14 -21.13
N ILE A 323 2.63 10.17 -20.89
CA ILE A 323 1.63 9.72 -21.87
C ILE A 323 0.77 10.91 -22.35
N ASN A 324 0.32 11.77 -21.42
CA ASN A 324 -0.45 12.95 -21.79
C ASN A 324 0.35 13.97 -22.60
N ARG A 325 1.64 14.15 -22.30
CA ARG A 325 2.54 15.03 -23.08
C ARG A 325 2.77 14.46 -24.49
N GLU A 326 3.01 13.17 -24.61
CA GLU A 326 3.17 12.48 -25.89
C GLU A 326 1.89 12.55 -26.73
N MET A 327 0.74 12.29 -26.11
CA MET A 327 -0.57 12.42 -26.76
C MET A 327 -0.84 13.85 -27.24
N LYS A 328 -0.44 14.86 -26.45
CA LYS A 328 -0.52 16.27 -26.88
C LYS A 328 0.41 16.56 -28.06
N LYS A 329 1.66 16.07 -28.03
CA LYS A 329 2.62 16.21 -29.14
C LYS A 329 2.12 15.54 -30.42
N LYS A 330 1.64 14.30 -30.34
CA LYS A 330 1.03 13.58 -31.47
C LYS A 330 -0.20 14.33 -32.02
N LYS A 331 -1.08 14.82 -31.15
CA LYS A 331 -2.22 15.66 -31.58
C LYS A 331 -1.78 16.95 -32.27
N GLN A 332 -0.70 17.59 -31.81
CA GLN A 332 -0.16 18.77 -32.45
C GLN A 332 0.48 18.45 -33.81
N GLN A 333 1.22 17.34 -33.93
CA GLN A 333 1.76 16.86 -35.20
C GLN A 333 0.63 16.58 -36.20
N LEU A 334 -0.40 15.83 -35.81
CA LEU A 334 -1.56 15.56 -36.67
C LEU A 334 -2.32 16.82 -37.08
N ARG A 335 -2.42 17.82 -36.18
CA ARG A 335 -2.98 19.14 -36.52
C ARG A 335 -2.13 19.90 -37.53
N LYS A 336 -0.79 19.78 -37.47
CA LYS A 336 0.12 20.37 -38.45
C LYS A 336 0.06 19.66 -39.80
N GLU A 337 -0.01 18.33 -39.80
CA GLU A 337 -0.01 17.51 -41.02
C GLU A 337 -1.37 17.49 -41.76
N HIS A 338 -2.48 17.59 -41.02
CA HIS A 338 -3.83 17.40 -41.58
C HIS A 338 -4.79 18.56 -41.29
N GLY A 339 -4.31 19.64 -40.68
CA GLY A 339 -5.07 20.86 -40.44
C GLY A 339 -6.16 20.72 -39.36
N LEU A 340 -7.09 21.69 -39.30
CA LEU A 340 -8.17 21.74 -38.32
C LEU A 340 -9.09 20.50 -38.36
N PHE A 341 -9.28 19.90 -39.53
CA PHE A 341 -10.16 18.73 -39.74
C PHE A 341 -9.43 17.38 -39.67
N TRP A 342 -8.21 17.33 -39.11
CA TRP A 342 -7.41 16.11 -39.01
C TRP A 342 -8.16 14.90 -38.45
N ARG A 343 -9.06 15.12 -37.47
CA ARG A 343 -9.88 14.05 -36.88
C ARG A 343 -10.78 13.39 -37.91
N TYR A 344 -11.48 14.18 -38.72
CA TYR A 344 -12.38 13.69 -39.76
C TYR A 344 -11.60 13.04 -40.91
N LYS A 345 -10.44 13.61 -41.27
CA LYS A 345 -9.57 13.05 -42.32
C LYS A 345 -8.99 11.70 -41.93
N MET A 346 -8.59 11.52 -40.68
CA MET A 346 -8.12 10.23 -40.15
C MET A 346 -9.23 9.20 -40.06
N ALA A 347 -10.42 9.60 -39.55
CA ALA A 347 -11.58 8.72 -39.48
C ALA A 347 -12.03 8.24 -40.88
N ALA A 348 -12.05 9.13 -41.87
CA ALA A 348 -12.37 8.76 -43.26
C ALA A 348 -11.31 7.84 -43.88
N LYS A 349 -10.03 8.02 -43.55
CA LYS A 349 -8.93 7.17 -44.01
C LYS A 349 -8.98 5.76 -43.40
N GLU A 350 -9.24 5.66 -42.10
CA GLU A 350 -9.44 4.37 -41.40
C GLU A 350 -10.67 3.64 -41.97
N PHE A 351 -11.80 4.33 -42.10
CA PHE A 351 -13.02 3.78 -42.70
C PHE A 351 -12.80 3.29 -44.14
N GLY A 352 -12.12 4.10 -44.97
CA GLY A 352 -11.76 3.69 -46.33
C GLY A 352 -10.82 2.49 -46.37
N SER A 353 -9.90 2.35 -45.40
CA SER A 353 -8.99 1.20 -45.30
C SER A 353 -9.71 -0.08 -44.85
N ASP A 354 -10.69 0.05 -43.95
CA ASP A 354 -11.49 -1.08 -43.49
C ASP A 354 -12.48 -1.55 -44.56
N VAL A 355 -13.10 -0.62 -45.29
CA VAL A 355 -13.93 -0.94 -46.46
C VAL A 355 -13.11 -1.65 -47.54
N LYS A 356 -11.87 -1.21 -47.81
CA LYS A 356 -10.95 -1.87 -48.75
C LYS A 356 -10.53 -3.27 -48.29
N LYS A 357 -10.28 -3.49 -47.00
CA LYS A 357 -9.99 -4.83 -46.46
C LYS A 357 -11.18 -5.76 -46.56
N VAL A 358 -12.39 -5.28 -46.25
CA VAL A 358 -13.63 -6.06 -46.37
C VAL A 358 -13.95 -6.36 -47.83
N THR A 359 -13.81 -5.40 -48.74
CA THR A 359 -13.99 -5.66 -50.18
C THR A 359 -12.89 -6.54 -50.78
N GLY A 360 -11.66 -6.49 -50.26
CA GLY A 360 -10.57 -7.41 -50.63
C GLY A 360 -10.81 -8.85 -50.16
N LEU A 361 -11.40 -9.02 -48.96
CA LEU A 361 -11.88 -10.30 -48.43
C LEU A 361 -13.03 -10.87 -49.27
N VAL A 362 -13.96 -10.02 -49.73
CA VAL A 362 -15.09 -10.42 -50.60
C VAL A 362 -14.64 -10.71 -52.04
N LYS A 363 -13.56 -10.07 -52.52
CA LYS A 363 -12.98 -10.29 -53.86
C LYS A 363 -11.87 -11.36 -53.92
N GLY A 364 -11.58 -12.05 -52.81
CA GLY A 364 -10.72 -13.25 -52.80
C GLY A 364 -9.21 -13.02 -52.98
N ASN A 365 -8.67 -11.82 -52.71
CA ASN A 365 -7.23 -11.57 -52.82
C ASN A 365 -6.52 -11.82 -51.46
N THR A 366 -5.87 -12.97 -51.32
CA THR A 366 -5.21 -13.46 -50.09
C THR A 366 -3.79 -12.93 -49.84
N LYS A 367 -3.35 -11.86 -50.51
CA LYS A 367 -1.96 -11.36 -50.41
C LYS A 367 -1.66 -10.49 -49.17
N ASP A 368 -2.67 -10.00 -48.46
CA ASP A 368 -2.50 -9.08 -47.31
C ASP A 368 -2.85 -9.71 -45.94
N LEU A 369 -2.78 -11.04 -45.82
CA LEU A 369 -3.04 -11.73 -44.55
C LEU A 369 -1.80 -11.65 -43.63
N PRO A 370 -1.93 -11.20 -42.37
CA PRO A 370 -0.89 -11.46 -41.37
C PRO A 370 -0.76 -12.98 -41.16
N PRO A 371 0.46 -13.51 -40.96
CA PRO A 371 0.65 -14.95 -40.83
C PRO A 371 -0.18 -15.50 -39.67
N PRO A 372 -0.75 -16.71 -39.82
CA PRO A 372 -1.54 -17.32 -38.77
C PRO A 372 -0.66 -17.48 -37.52
N LYS A 373 -1.14 -16.95 -36.39
CA LYS A 373 -0.53 -17.20 -35.09
C LYS A 373 -0.58 -18.70 -34.83
N GLN A 374 0.57 -19.36 -34.91
CA GLN A 374 0.74 -20.73 -34.48
C GLN A 374 0.36 -20.80 -32.99
N LYS A 375 -0.54 -21.72 -32.68
CA LYS A 375 -1.05 -21.98 -31.33
C LYS A 375 0.01 -22.65 -30.46
#